data_AF-B1XM55-F1
#
_entry.id   AF-B1XM55-F1
#
_cell.length_a   1.000
_cell.length_b   1.000
_cell.length_c   1.000
_cell.angle_alpha   90.00
_cell.angle_beta   90.00
_cell.angle_gamma   90.00
#
_symmetry.space_group_name_H-M   'P 1'
#
loop_
_entity.id
_entity.type
_entity.pdbx_description
1 polymer ?
#
loop_
_entity_poly.entity_id
_entity_poly.type
_entity_poly.pdbx_seq_one_letter_code
_entity_poly.pdbx_strand_id
1 'polypeptide(L)'
;MASSVLDIFRLKRFDQVVLAALFSLTLAVALLWGFGDRTLTQVQAFSWEGQQIGVADQKFQLSFNQALDPAIVTENFTIEPPLAGRWSWVGKTFFYSLDERPIYGQDYQFKLAAPTPEAAEKPNIVPFLSRVKSRDRAFAYIGTDGTDRGRLILYNLTRQEKSVLTPADLIVLNLDVYPEGDRLLFSAIPRGSAQAEIGDQQLYTVSTGLNFQGSTDSPPPAGRIQSVLTAKDYRNGAFQLADNGERIIIQRTNRENPRDRSLWVIEGQAEPRALGIPADDFLLAPNAEVVAISQQNKLSLVPLNRNGGAIQAKEEFTKLLAFSPDQTQQIALQQANGVYSLHRIDAQGEATEILRTLTPIIDCRFEPRAAELLYCLKLDRNETSGQVVEEPFLSALNLKTGEETALLALPNYRDVGLSIAADGVALLFDQVVTTPPTPTSDLFTSTGLAVEGGRLWLLALPELETDTEIQPVPPESLLPGYQPQWIP
;
A
#
# COMPACT_ATOMS: atom_id res chain seq x y z
N MET A 1 1.17 39.66 89.41
CA MET A 1 -0.20 39.50 88.87
C MET A 1 -0.08 38.96 87.46
N ALA A 2 -0.18 37.64 87.28
CA ALA A 2 -0.40 36.99 85.99
C ALA A 2 -0.57 35.48 86.21
N SER A 3 -1.76 34.96 85.91
CA SER A 3 -2.05 33.63 85.32
C SER A 3 -3.45 33.18 85.73
N SER A 4 -4.42 33.57 84.91
CA SER A 4 -5.70 32.87 84.77
C SER A 4 -5.48 31.80 83.71
N VAL A 5 -5.27 30.56 84.12
CA VAL A 5 -5.20 29.40 83.21
C VAL A 5 -6.54 28.69 83.25
N LEU A 6 -7.07 28.50 82.04
CA LEU A 6 -8.38 28.00 81.66
C LEU A 6 -8.89 26.80 82.46
N ASP A 7 -10.17 26.90 82.85
CA ASP A 7 -11.07 25.78 83.11
C ASP A 7 -11.12 24.83 81.90
N ILE A 8 -10.76 23.57 82.12
CA ILE A 8 -10.83 22.51 81.12
C ILE A 8 -12.19 21.79 81.26
N PHE A 9 -13.00 21.90 80.21
CA PHE A 9 -14.27 21.22 80.01
C PHE A 9 -14.23 19.72 80.38
N ARG A 10 -15.11 19.28 81.29
CA ARG A 10 -15.43 17.85 81.48
C ARG A 10 -16.28 17.36 80.30
N LEU A 11 -15.61 16.86 79.27
CA LEU A 11 -16.21 16.19 78.11
C LEU A 11 -17.06 14.98 78.57
N LYS A 12 -18.30 14.87 78.09
CA LYS A 12 -19.15 13.69 78.35
C LYS A 12 -18.56 12.47 77.62
N ARG A 13 -18.90 11.24 78.05
CA ARG A 13 -18.40 9.99 77.40
C ARG A 13 -18.57 9.98 75.89
N PHE A 14 -19.65 10.59 75.39
CA PHE A 14 -19.90 10.74 73.95
C PHE A 14 -18.85 11.65 73.28
N ASP A 15 -18.54 12.81 73.87
CA ASP A 15 -17.56 13.73 73.31
C ASP A 15 -16.15 13.12 73.27
N GLN A 16 -15.80 12.24 74.22
CA GLN A 16 -14.53 11.50 74.21
C GLN A 16 -14.44 10.51 73.04
N VAL A 17 -15.54 9.82 72.72
CA VAL A 17 -15.60 8.92 71.56
C VAL A 17 -15.51 9.71 70.26
N VAL A 18 -16.19 10.85 70.18
CA VAL A 18 -16.15 11.76 69.02
C VAL A 18 -14.73 12.33 68.82
N LEU A 19 -14.05 12.74 69.89
CA LEU A 19 -12.67 13.26 69.82
C LEU A 19 -11.68 12.19 69.39
N ALA A 20 -11.81 10.96 69.91
CA ALA A 20 -10.98 9.82 69.50
C ALA A 20 -11.20 9.47 68.02
N ALA A 21 -12.45 9.49 67.55
CA ALA A 21 -12.77 9.26 66.14
C ALA A 21 -12.17 10.36 65.24
N LEU A 22 -12.35 11.64 65.60
CA LEU A 22 -11.79 12.78 64.88
C LEU A 22 -10.26 12.73 64.81
N PHE A 23 -9.60 12.40 65.93
CA PHE A 23 -8.14 12.26 65.98
C PHE A 23 -7.65 11.10 65.12
N SER A 24 -8.36 9.96 65.14
CA SER A 24 -8.03 8.82 64.28
C SER A 24 -8.18 9.16 62.80
N LEU A 25 -9.21 9.93 62.44
CA LEU A 25 -9.49 10.31 61.06
C LEU A 25 -8.47 11.35 60.56
N THR A 26 -8.12 12.33 61.39
CA THR A 26 -7.07 13.31 61.06
C THR A 26 -5.69 12.66 60.97
N LEU A 27 -5.40 11.70 61.85
CA LEU A 27 -4.17 10.91 61.77
C LEU A 27 -4.14 10.07 60.49
N ALA A 28 -5.25 9.45 60.09
CA ALA A 28 -5.36 8.70 58.84
C ALA A 28 -5.21 9.60 57.60
N VAL A 29 -5.79 10.80 57.60
CA VAL A 29 -5.62 11.79 56.53
C VAL A 29 -4.17 12.30 56.46
N ALA A 30 -3.55 12.58 57.61
CA ALA A 30 -2.14 12.99 57.68
C ALA A 30 -1.19 11.86 57.24
N LEU A 31 -1.53 10.60 57.54
CA LEU A 31 -0.83 9.43 57.03
C LEU A 31 -0.99 9.32 55.50
N LEU A 32 -2.20 9.45 54.95
CA LEU A 32 -2.42 9.42 53.50
C LEU A 32 -1.67 10.55 52.77
N TRP A 33 -1.56 11.73 53.37
CA TRP A 33 -0.73 12.83 52.85
C TRP A 33 0.77 12.57 52.99
N GLY A 34 1.22 12.01 54.11
CA GLY A 34 2.64 11.72 54.39
C GLY A 34 3.19 10.53 53.59
N PHE A 35 2.33 9.56 53.27
CA PHE A 35 2.60 8.45 52.35
C PHE A 35 2.16 8.77 50.92
N GLY A 36 2.06 10.07 50.58
CA GLY A 36 1.56 10.61 49.32
C GLY A 36 1.92 9.75 48.11
N ASP A 37 0.95 9.59 47.22
CA ASP A 37 0.89 8.64 46.11
C ASP A 37 2.23 8.52 45.35
N ARG A 38 3.11 7.61 45.81
CA ARG A 38 4.39 7.30 45.17
C ARG A 38 4.14 6.30 44.05
N THR A 39 3.26 6.64 43.12
CA THR A 39 3.06 5.83 41.92
C THR A 39 4.28 5.97 41.04
N LEU A 40 4.90 4.84 40.70
CA LEU A 40 5.98 4.82 39.71
C LEU A 40 5.44 5.35 38.38
N THR A 41 6.27 6.07 37.63
CA THR A 41 5.85 6.50 36.30
C THR A 41 5.88 5.31 35.36
N GLN A 42 4.80 5.05 34.64
CA GLN A 42 4.71 3.94 33.72
C GLN A 42 3.88 4.29 32.50
N VAL A 43 4.12 3.57 31.41
CA VAL A 43 3.27 3.61 30.22
C VAL A 43 1.92 2.99 30.58
N GLN A 44 0.87 3.80 30.51
CA GLN A 44 -0.52 3.40 30.74
C GLN A 44 -1.14 2.81 29.47
N ALA A 45 -0.81 3.35 28.30
CA ALA A 45 -1.31 2.86 27.02
C ALA A 45 -0.31 3.11 25.89
N PHE A 46 -0.25 2.16 24.97
CA PHE A 46 0.47 2.24 23.71
C PHE A 46 -0.51 1.94 22.57
N SER A 47 -0.57 2.79 21.55
CA SER A 47 -1.60 2.64 20.50
C SER A 47 -1.43 1.42 19.61
N TRP A 48 -0.19 0.96 19.40
CA TRP A 48 0.07 -0.23 18.58
C TRP A 48 0.15 -1.52 19.38
N GLU A 49 -0.20 -1.48 20.66
CA GLU A 49 -0.22 -2.68 21.51
C GLU A 49 -1.17 -3.72 20.91
N GLY A 50 -0.63 -4.88 20.53
CA GLY A 50 -1.39 -5.98 19.92
C GLY A 50 -1.88 -5.74 18.50
N GLN A 51 -1.42 -4.68 17.83
CA GLN A 51 -1.76 -4.39 16.43
C GLN A 51 -0.70 -4.95 15.47
N GLN A 52 -1.11 -5.20 14.22
CA GLN A 52 -0.20 -5.43 13.12
C GLN A 52 -0.10 -4.15 12.29
N ILE A 53 1.10 -3.59 12.16
CA ILE A 53 1.29 -2.27 11.54
C ILE A 53 1.64 -2.38 10.05
N GLY A 54 1.12 -1.47 9.24
CA GLY A 54 1.37 -1.36 7.81
C GLY A 54 2.00 -0.01 7.42
N VAL A 55 2.16 0.24 6.12
CA VAL A 55 2.74 1.52 5.64
C VAL A 55 1.84 2.74 5.89
N ALA A 56 0.56 2.52 6.18
CA ALA A 56 -0.38 3.56 6.57
C ALA A 56 -0.21 3.99 8.04
N ASP A 57 0.40 3.15 8.88
CA ASP A 57 0.60 3.41 10.31
C ASP A 57 1.84 4.27 10.56
N GLN A 58 1.75 5.55 10.23
CA GLN A 58 2.87 6.50 10.34
C GLN A 58 3.01 7.16 11.72
N LYS A 59 2.10 6.87 12.66
CA LYS A 59 2.10 7.51 13.98
C LYS A 59 1.68 6.57 15.09
N PHE A 60 2.36 6.64 16.22
CA PHE A 60 1.93 5.98 17.46
C PHE A 60 1.94 6.93 18.64
N GLN A 61 1.25 6.54 19.71
CA GLN A 61 1.18 7.28 20.96
C GLN A 61 1.55 6.42 22.17
N LEU A 62 2.24 7.04 23.12
CA LEU A 62 2.52 6.53 24.46
C LEU A 62 1.85 7.45 25.47
N SER A 63 0.90 6.93 26.23
CA SER A 63 0.26 7.66 27.33
C SER A 63 0.81 7.18 28.66
N PHE A 64 1.21 8.12 29.52
CA PHE A 64 1.75 7.84 30.84
C PHE A 64 0.70 8.08 31.92
N ASN A 65 0.89 7.50 33.10
CA ASN A 65 0.05 7.78 34.27
C ASN A 65 0.29 9.18 34.87
N GLN A 66 1.44 9.79 34.60
CA GLN A 66 1.80 11.15 35.01
C GLN A 66 2.63 11.86 33.94
N ALA A 67 2.68 13.20 34.00
CA ALA A 67 3.50 13.99 33.09
C ALA A 67 5.00 13.73 33.34
N LEU A 68 5.77 13.71 32.26
CA LEU A 68 7.22 13.50 32.27
C LEU A 68 7.92 14.63 31.53
N ASP A 69 9.19 14.86 31.89
CA ASP A 69 10.09 15.66 31.07
C ASP A 69 10.29 14.94 29.71
N PRO A 70 9.99 15.60 28.58
CA PRO A 70 10.19 15.02 27.26
C PRO A 70 11.60 14.53 27.01
N ALA A 71 12.63 15.20 27.55
CA ALA A 71 14.03 14.81 27.34
C ALA A 71 14.30 13.38 27.84
N ILE A 72 13.64 12.98 28.93
CA ILE A 72 13.82 11.65 29.49
C ILE A 72 13.26 10.58 28.55
N VAL A 73 12.09 10.81 27.95
CA VAL A 73 11.50 9.87 26.99
C VAL A 73 12.36 9.79 25.74
N THR A 74 12.78 10.93 25.18
CA THR A 74 13.55 10.95 23.93
C THR A 74 14.95 10.32 24.06
N GLU A 75 15.60 10.46 25.21
CA GLU A 75 16.95 9.90 25.44
C GLU A 75 16.95 8.39 25.75
N ASN A 76 15.85 7.86 26.30
CA ASN A 76 15.79 6.48 26.81
C ASN A 76 14.87 5.58 25.99
N PHE A 77 14.22 6.10 24.95
CA PHE A 77 13.38 5.32 24.06
C PHE A 77 14.15 4.82 22.85
N THR A 78 14.06 3.52 22.58
CA THR A 78 14.67 2.90 21.40
C THR A 78 13.66 2.02 20.65
N ILE A 79 13.81 1.99 19.33
CA ILE A 79 13.06 1.11 18.43
C ILE A 79 14.08 0.20 17.74
N GLU A 80 13.86 -1.11 17.78
CA GLU A 80 14.71 -2.11 17.11
C GLU A 80 13.87 -3.03 16.21
N PRO A 81 14.15 -3.14 14.89
CA PRO A 81 15.13 -2.34 14.14
C PRO A 81 14.75 -0.84 14.11
N PRO A 82 15.71 0.06 13.82
CA PRO A 82 15.46 1.49 13.81
C PRO A 82 14.28 1.87 12.90
N LEU A 83 13.47 2.82 13.37
CA LEU A 83 12.36 3.39 12.61
C LEU A 83 12.34 4.89 12.88
N ALA A 84 12.95 5.67 11.97
CA ALA A 84 13.20 7.09 12.19
C ALA A 84 11.89 7.89 12.28
N GLY A 85 11.93 8.99 13.02
CA GLY A 85 10.76 9.80 13.29
C GLY A 85 10.98 10.88 14.34
N ARG A 86 9.91 11.62 14.61
CA ARG A 86 9.90 12.82 15.46
C ARG A 86 8.90 12.72 16.60
N TRP A 87 9.35 13.15 17.77
CA TRP A 87 8.51 13.27 18.97
C TRP A 87 7.73 14.59 18.99
N SER A 88 6.49 14.50 19.47
CA SER A 88 5.69 15.63 19.96
C SER A 88 4.94 15.18 21.21
N TRP A 89 4.47 16.10 22.04
CA TRP A 89 3.80 15.72 23.29
C TRP A 89 2.76 16.75 23.71
N VAL A 90 1.75 16.27 24.43
CA VAL A 90 0.72 17.10 25.07
C VAL A 90 0.41 16.50 26.44
N GLY A 91 0.77 17.20 27.51
CA GLY A 91 0.55 16.76 28.88
C GLY A 91 1.27 15.45 29.21
N LYS A 92 0.50 14.36 29.35
CA LYS A 92 1.00 13.00 29.68
C LYS A 92 1.09 12.07 28.47
N THR A 93 0.81 12.56 27.28
CA THR A 93 0.76 11.77 26.05
C THR A 93 1.85 12.24 25.10
N PHE A 94 2.65 11.28 24.65
CA PHE A 94 3.71 11.44 23.67
C PHE A 94 3.26 10.83 22.35
N PHE A 95 3.51 11.53 21.25
CA PHE A 95 3.22 11.11 19.90
C PHE A 95 4.54 10.99 19.14
N TYR A 96 4.72 9.89 18.45
CA TYR A 96 5.82 9.67 17.53
C TYR A 96 5.28 9.66 16.11
N SER A 97 5.82 10.51 15.23
CA SER A 97 5.50 10.49 13.80
C SER A 97 6.71 9.97 13.04
N LEU A 98 6.52 8.91 12.27
CA LEU A 98 7.58 8.31 11.47
C LEU A 98 7.97 9.25 10.33
N ASP A 99 9.25 9.28 10.03
CA ASP A 99 9.79 9.89 8.81
C ASP A 99 9.97 8.83 7.71
N GLU A 100 10.04 7.55 8.08
CA GLU A 100 10.14 6.39 7.18
C GLU A 100 8.95 5.42 7.33
N ARG A 101 8.71 4.58 6.32
CA ARG A 101 7.64 3.58 6.34
C ARG A 101 8.08 2.31 7.09
N PRO A 102 7.20 1.65 7.88
CA PRO A 102 7.47 0.31 8.39
C PRO A 102 7.74 -0.70 7.27
N ILE A 103 8.79 -1.50 7.41
CA ILE A 103 9.14 -2.57 6.47
C ILE A 103 8.32 -3.82 6.80
N TYR A 104 7.76 -4.47 5.79
CA TYR A 104 6.88 -5.62 5.96
C TYR A 104 7.64 -6.91 6.32
N GLY A 105 7.00 -7.75 7.11
CA GLY A 105 7.54 -9.02 7.60
C GLY A 105 8.59 -8.87 8.70
N GLN A 106 8.59 -7.76 9.44
CA GLN A 106 9.51 -7.48 10.53
C GLN A 106 8.79 -7.45 11.90
N ASP A 107 9.56 -7.73 12.95
CA ASP A 107 9.14 -7.52 14.34
C ASP A 107 9.89 -6.30 14.90
N TYR A 108 9.14 -5.31 15.38
CA TYR A 108 9.66 -4.11 16.01
C TYR A 108 9.56 -4.20 17.54
N GLN A 109 10.64 -3.86 18.22
CA GLN A 109 10.69 -3.75 19.68
C GLN A 109 10.76 -2.29 20.08
N PHE A 110 9.75 -1.83 20.82
CA PHE A 110 9.68 -0.49 21.39
C PHE A 110 10.08 -0.57 22.85
N LYS A 111 11.19 0.07 23.21
CA LYS A 111 11.79 -0.01 24.55
C LYS A 111 11.87 1.38 25.15
N LEU A 112 11.42 1.54 26.39
CA LEU A 112 11.76 2.69 27.23
C LEU A 112 12.60 2.18 28.40
N ALA A 113 13.88 2.50 28.42
CA ALA A 113 14.77 2.14 29.51
C ALA A 113 14.53 3.03 30.74
N ALA A 114 14.88 2.51 31.92
CA ALA A 114 14.98 3.35 33.11
C ALA A 114 16.19 4.30 32.98
N PRO A 115 16.09 5.57 33.40
CA PRO A 115 17.22 6.49 33.40
C PRO A 115 18.38 5.96 34.26
N THR A 116 19.62 6.24 33.87
CA THR A 116 20.80 5.86 34.66
C THR A 116 20.79 6.50 36.07
N PRO A 117 21.20 5.77 37.12
CA PRO A 117 21.08 6.21 38.52
C PRO A 117 21.97 7.40 38.93
N GLU A 118 22.81 7.94 38.05
CA GLU A 118 23.74 9.03 38.39
C GLU A 118 23.08 10.40 38.62
N ALA A 119 21.76 10.51 38.42
CA ALA A 119 21.00 11.72 38.71
C ALA A 119 19.97 11.46 39.83
N ALA A 120 20.30 11.90 41.04
CA ALA A 120 19.48 11.74 42.26
C ALA A 120 18.10 12.44 42.22
N GLU A 121 17.73 13.07 41.11
CA GLU A 121 16.49 13.85 40.93
C GLU A 121 15.61 13.35 39.75
N LYS A 122 15.98 12.26 39.04
CA LYS A 122 15.17 11.77 37.91
C LYS A 122 13.97 10.93 38.37
N PRO A 123 12.79 11.06 37.73
CA PRO A 123 11.61 10.26 38.03
C PRO A 123 11.90 8.76 37.87
N ASN A 124 11.37 7.97 38.82
CA ASN A 124 11.46 6.51 38.78
C ASN A 124 10.49 5.99 37.71
N ILE A 125 11.01 5.74 36.51
CA ILE A 125 10.27 5.19 35.36
C ILE A 125 10.37 3.67 35.36
N VAL A 126 9.24 2.99 35.23
CA VAL A 126 9.18 1.54 35.00
C VAL A 126 9.60 1.27 33.55
N PRO A 127 10.60 0.40 33.31
CA PRO A 127 10.96 0.01 31.96
C PRO A 127 9.76 -0.52 31.18
N PHE A 128 9.60 -0.06 29.94
CA PHE A 128 8.55 -0.52 29.05
C PHE A 128 9.17 -1.28 27.87
N LEU A 129 8.57 -2.39 27.51
CA LEU A 129 8.92 -3.19 26.33
C LEU A 129 7.61 -3.64 25.68
N SER A 130 7.42 -3.28 24.43
CA SER A 130 6.34 -3.81 23.60
C SER A 130 6.90 -4.33 22.29
N ARG A 131 6.26 -5.35 21.73
CA ARG A 131 6.61 -5.93 20.44
C ARG A 131 5.44 -5.79 19.50
N VAL A 132 5.69 -5.22 18.34
CA VAL A 132 4.69 -5.00 17.30
C VAL A 132 5.21 -5.64 16.03
N LYS A 133 4.36 -6.40 15.35
CA LYS A 133 4.70 -7.05 14.09
C LYS A 133 4.18 -6.20 12.94
N SER A 134 4.95 -6.05 11.86
CA SER A 134 4.43 -5.44 10.64
C SER A 134 3.62 -6.42 9.79
N ARG A 135 2.85 -5.91 8.82
CA ARG A 135 2.14 -6.73 7.84
C ARG A 135 3.09 -7.74 7.20
N ASP A 136 2.58 -8.95 6.94
CA ASP A 136 3.38 -9.96 6.23
C ASP A 136 3.59 -9.51 4.78
N ARG A 137 4.76 -9.82 4.21
CA ARG A 137 4.99 -9.68 2.77
C ARG A 137 4.21 -10.78 2.07
N ALA A 138 3.21 -10.41 1.29
CA ALA A 138 2.40 -11.33 0.51
C ALA A 138 2.10 -10.73 -0.86
N PHE A 139 1.89 -11.58 -1.86
CA PHE A 139 1.50 -11.15 -3.19
C PHE A 139 0.55 -12.16 -3.83
N ALA A 140 -0.29 -11.68 -4.74
CA ALA A 140 -1.17 -12.50 -5.56
C ALA A 140 -0.64 -12.59 -6.99
N TYR A 141 -0.95 -13.67 -7.69
CA TYR A 141 -0.54 -13.87 -9.08
C TYR A 141 -1.40 -14.93 -9.79
N ILE A 142 -1.30 -15.01 -11.12
CA ILE A 142 -1.96 -16.04 -11.92
C ILE A 142 -0.99 -17.20 -12.17
N GLY A 143 -1.35 -18.42 -11.77
CA GLY A 143 -0.51 -19.60 -11.96
C GLY A 143 -0.39 -20.02 -13.43
N THR A 144 0.77 -20.55 -13.83
CA THR A 144 1.03 -20.99 -15.22
C THR A 144 1.24 -22.49 -15.37
N ASP A 145 1.40 -23.22 -14.27
CA ASP A 145 1.83 -24.63 -14.28
C ASP A 145 0.87 -25.54 -13.48
N GLY A 146 0.82 -26.82 -13.88
CA GLY A 146 0.10 -27.88 -13.19
C GLY A 146 -1.34 -27.54 -12.82
N THR A 147 -1.70 -27.81 -11.57
CA THR A 147 -3.06 -27.60 -11.01
C THR A 147 -3.39 -26.14 -10.72
N ASP A 148 -2.41 -25.25 -10.83
CA ASP A 148 -2.53 -23.81 -10.56
C ASP A 148 -2.74 -23.00 -11.84
N ARG A 149 -2.56 -23.63 -13.01
CA ARG A 149 -2.64 -22.99 -14.31
C ARG A 149 -3.97 -22.25 -14.51
N GLY A 150 -3.89 -20.93 -14.69
CA GLY A 150 -5.03 -20.03 -14.86
C GLY A 150 -5.80 -19.71 -13.59
N ARG A 151 -5.30 -20.09 -12.41
CA ARG A 151 -5.93 -19.82 -11.12
C ARG A 151 -5.19 -18.70 -10.42
N LEU A 152 -5.94 -17.89 -9.69
CA LEU A 152 -5.41 -16.90 -8.77
C LEU A 152 -4.83 -17.57 -7.54
N ILE A 153 -3.56 -17.29 -7.26
CA ILE A 153 -2.79 -17.78 -6.12
C ILE A 153 -2.42 -16.60 -5.23
N LEU A 154 -2.48 -16.80 -3.92
CA LEU A 154 -1.85 -15.94 -2.91
C LEU A 154 -0.62 -16.64 -2.35
N TYR A 155 0.50 -15.93 -2.29
CA TYR A 155 1.72 -16.41 -1.65
C TYR A 155 2.15 -15.44 -0.56
N ASN A 156 2.19 -15.91 0.68
CA ASN A 156 2.74 -15.18 1.81
C ASN A 156 4.24 -15.51 1.90
N LEU A 157 5.07 -14.56 1.49
CA LEU A 157 6.53 -14.69 1.46
C LEU A 157 7.11 -14.76 2.88
N THR A 158 6.57 -13.99 3.83
CA THR A 158 7.02 -14.02 5.23
C THR A 158 6.81 -15.39 5.87
N ARG A 159 5.67 -16.03 5.61
CA ARG A 159 5.31 -17.34 6.18
C ARG A 159 5.67 -18.52 5.27
N GLN A 160 6.07 -18.26 4.04
CA GLN A 160 6.29 -19.26 2.98
C GLN A 160 5.06 -20.14 2.73
N GLU A 161 3.88 -19.53 2.72
CA GLU A 161 2.60 -20.22 2.57
C GLU A 161 1.92 -19.87 1.25
N LYS A 162 1.44 -20.90 0.55
CA LYS A 162 0.72 -20.78 -0.72
C LYS A 162 -0.75 -21.15 -0.53
N SER A 163 -1.65 -20.30 -1.02
CA SER A 163 -3.09 -20.53 -1.01
C SER A 163 -3.68 -20.33 -2.41
N VAL A 164 -4.51 -21.28 -2.85
CA VAL A 164 -5.23 -21.14 -4.12
C VAL A 164 -6.58 -20.49 -3.87
N LEU A 165 -6.85 -19.36 -4.53
CA LEU A 165 -8.03 -18.54 -4.24
C LEU A 165 -9.21 -18.82 -5.16
N THR A 166 -8.97 -19.33 -6.36
CA THR A 166 -10.03 -19.54 -7.37
C THR A 166 -10.21 -21.02 -7.70
N PRO A 167 -11.41 -21.47 -8.06
CA PRO A 167 -11.66 -22.85 -8.46
C PRO A 167 -11.05 -23.16 -9.85
N ALA A 168 -10.92 -24.44 -10.18
CA ALA A 168 -10.24 -24.89 -11.40
C ALA A 168 -11.08 -24.70 -12.69
N ASP A 169 -12.37 -24.47 -12.55
CA ASP A 169 -13.32 -24.21 -13.63
C ASP A 169 -13.32 -22.75 -14.10
N LEU A 170 -12.52 -21.87 -13.49
CA LEU A 170 -12.28 -20.51 -13.95
C LEU A 170 -10.87 -20.36 -14.53
N ILE A 171 -10.74 -19.48 -15.52
CA ILE A 171 -9.47 -18.97 -16.04
C ILE A 171 -9.43 -17.49 -15.72
N VAL A 172 -8.52 -17.09 -14.85
CA VAL A 172 -8.28 -15.70 -14.46
C VAL A 172 -7.45 -15.02 -15.54
N LEU A 173 -7.84 -13.79 -15.90
CA LEU A 173 -7.23 -13.03 -16.99
C LEU A 173 -6.49 -11.77 -16.51
N ASN A 174 -6.99 -11.16 -15.43
CA ASN A 174 -6.38 -9.98 -14.80
C ASN A 174 -6.83 -9.87 -13.34
N LEU A 175 -6.06 -9.17 -12.51
CA LEU A 175 -6.37 -8.91 -11.10
C LEU A 175 -5.91 -7.52 -10.62
N ASP A 176 -6.58 -7.01 -9.59
CA ASP A 176 -6.17 -5.88 -8.76
C ASP A 176 -6.41 -6.22 -7.27
N VAL A 177 -5.72 -5.51 -6.38
CA VAL A 177 -5.74 -5.79 -4.93
C VAL A 177 -6.49 -4.68 -4.19
N TYR A 178 -7.39 -5.05 -3.27
CA TYR A 178 -8.00 -4.05 -2.39
C TYR A 178 -6.98 -3.52 -1.36
N PRO A 179 -7.08 -2.25 -0.94
CA PRO A 179 -6.06 -1.60 -0.10
C PRO A 179 -5.86 -2.25 1.27
N GLU A 180 -6.89 -2.91 1.80
CA GLU A 180 -6.80 -3.64 3.07
C GLU A 180 -6.21 -5.04 2.91
N GLY A 181 -5.96 -5.49 1.68
CA GLY A 181 -5.41 -6.82 1.39
C GLY A 181 -6.35 -7.98 1.73
N ASP A 182 -7.59 -7.73 2.15
CA ASP A 182 -8.58 -8.71 2.58
C ASP A 182 -9.22 -9.47 1.40
N ARG A 183 -9.18 -8.86 0.21
CA ARG A 183 -9.75 -9.43 -1.02
C ARG A 183 -9.08 -8.86 -2.28
N LEU A 184 -9.31 -9.56 -3.38
CA LEU A 184 -8.82 -9.22 -4.72
C LEU A 184 -10.00 -9.00 -5.65
N LEU A 185 -9.87 -8.06 -6.58
CA LEU A 185 -10.74 -7.89 -7.74
C LEU A 185 -10.11 -8.65 -8.91
N PHE A 186 -10.87 -9.46 -9.64
CA PHE A 186 -10.31 -10.18 -10.79
C PHE A 186 -11.34 -10.41 -11.90
N SER A 187 -10.86 -10.50 -13.13
CA SER A 187 -11.66 -10.96 -14.26
C SER A 187 -11.39 -12.42 -14.59
N ALA A 188 -12.43 -13.14 -14.96
CA ALA A 188 -12.31 -14.55 -15.35
C ALA A 188 -13.36 -14.98 -16.38
N ILE A 189 -13.04 -16.05 -17.11
CA ILE A 189 -13.93 -16.79 -18.00
C ILE A 189 -14.09 -18.24 -17.54
N PRO A 190 -15.22 -18.91 -17.83
CA PRO A 190 -15.38 -20.33 -17.55
C PRO A 190 -14.48 -21.21 -18.43
N ARG A 191 -13.76 -22.14 -17.81
CA ARG A 191 -12.91 -23.12 -18.49
C ARG A 191 -13.76 -24.10 -19.31
N GLY A 192 -13.30 -24.45 -20.52
CA GLY A 192 -13.89 -25.51 -21.34
C GLY A 192 -15.19 -25.14 -22.04
N SER A 193 -15.62 -23.88 -22.00
CA SER A 193 -16.72 -23.42 -22.83
C SER A 193 -16.19 -23.15 -24.25
N ALA A 194 -16.63 -23.96 -25.22
CA ALA A 194 -16.22 -23.87 -26.63
C ALA A 194 -16.58 -22.53 -27.31
N GLN A 195 -17.23 -21.62 -26.57
CA GLN A 195 -17.71 -20.30 -26.98
C GLN A 195 -17.21 -19.17 -26.08
N ALA A 196 -16.46 -19.44 -24.99
CA ALA A 196 -15.93 -18.33 -24.18
C ALA A 196 -14.86 -17.59 -24.97
N GLU A 197 -15.24 -16.41 -25.46
CA GLU A 197 -14.31 -15.42 -25.92
C GLU A 197 -13.79 -14.64 -24.70
N ILE A 198 -12.62 -14.03 -24.81
CA ILE A 198 -12.12 -13.10 -23.79
C ILE A 198 -13.12 -11.96 -23.53
N GLY A 199 -13.93 -11.61 -24.54
CA GLY A 199 -15.03 -10.65 -24.40
C GLY A 199 -16.16 -11.10 -23.46
N ASP A 200 -16.20 -12.38 -23.05
CA ASP A 200 -17.17 -12.91 -22.10
C ASP A 200 -16.69 -12.84 -20.64
N GLN A 201 -15.53 -12.23 -20.39
CA GLN A 201 -14.98 -12.09 -19.05
C GLN A 201 -15.94 -11.37 -18.10
N GLN A 202 -16.09 -11.93 -16.91
CA GLN A 202 -16.87 -11.36 -15.82
C GLN A 202 -15.96 -10.89 -14.72
N LEU A 203 -16.45 -9.95 -13.92
CA LEU A 203 -15.71 -9.37 -12.80
C LEU A 203 -16.20 -9.98 -11.49
N TYR A 204 -15.26 -10.35 -10.64
CA TYR A 204 -15.50 -10.98 -9.35
C TYR A 204 -14.59 -10.38 -8.28
N THR A 205 -14.98 -10.54 -7.01
CA THR A 205 -14.04 -10.43 -5.89
C THR A 205 -13.77 -11.80 -5.30
N VAL A 206 -12.61 -11.95 -4.65
CA VAL A 206 -12.26 -13.14 -3.87
C VAL A 206 -11.51 -12.78 -2.60
N SER A 207 -11.88 -13.36 -1.46
CA SER A 207 -11.19 -13.14 -0.19
C SER A 207 -9.79 -13.78 -0.17
N THR A 208 -8.82 -13.08 0.44
CA THR A 208 -7.46 -13.59 0.64
C THR A 208 -7.33 -14.44 1.90
N GLY A 209 -8.21 -14.23 2.89
CA GLY A 209 -8.09 -14.82 4.23
C GLY A 209 -7.08 -14.12 5.14
N LEU A 210 -6.49 -13.00 4.69
CA LEU A 210 -5.62 -12.17 5.51
C LEU A 210 -6.46 -11.27 6.43
N ASN A 211 -6.01 -11.04 7.66
CA ASN A 211 -6.60 -10.07 8.59
C ASN A 211 -5.50 -9.19 9.17
N PHE A 212 -5.42 -7.96 8.68
CA PHE A 212 -4.42 -7.00 9.13
C PHE A 212 -4.95 -5.92 10.08
N GLN A 213 -6.28 -5.78 10.21
CA GLN A 213 -6.88 -4.73 11.04
C GLN A 213 -7.09 -5.15 12.50
N GLY A 214 -6.71 -6.37 12.88
CA GLY A 214 -6.89 -6.88 14.25
C GLY A 214 -8.35 -6.85 14.71
N SER A 215 -9.30 -6.76 13.77
CA SER A 215 -10.73 -6.80 14.08
C SER A 215 -11.05 -8.13 14.76
N THR A 216 -11.86 -8.08 15.81
CA THR A 216 -12.30 -9.25 16.59
C THR A 216 -13.13 -10.23 15.76
N ASP A 217 -13.56 -9.83 14.57
CA ASP A 217 -14.26 -10.68 13.63
C ASP A 217 -13.26 -11.52 12.84
N SER A 218 -13.49 -12.84 12.80
CA SER A 218 -12.65 -13.73 11.99
C SER A 218 -12.74 -13.32 10.51
N PRO A 219 -11.61 -13.15 9.80
CA PRO A 219 -11.64 -12.81 8.39
C PRO A 219 -12.42 -13.88 7.60
N PRO A 220 -13.05 -13.50 6.48
CA PRO A 220 -13.63 -14.48 5.58
C PRO A 220 -12.56 -15.52 5.19
N PRO A 221 -12.88 -16.82 5.12
CA PRO A 221 -11.92 -17.82 4.67
C PRO A 221 -11.42 -17.47 3.27
N ALA A 222 -10.17 -17.80 2.97
CA ALA A 222 -9.58 -17.58 1.65
C ALA A 222 -10.42 -18.28 0.55
N GLY A 223 -10.57 -17.63 -0.60
CA GLY A 223 -11.23 -18.20 -1.77
C GLY A 223 -12.75 -18.03 -1.83
N ARG A 224 -13.35 -17.16 -1.01
CA ARG A 224 -14.78 -16.83 -1.10
C ARG A 224 -15.02 -15.86 -2.26
N ILE A 225 -15.62 -16.34 -3.33
CA ILE A 225 -15.87 -15.57 -4.56
C ILE A 225 -17.24 -14.87 -4.50
N GLN A 226 -17.31 -13.63 -4.98
CA GLN A 226 -18.56 -12.90 -5.20
C GLN A 226 -18.56 -12.26 -6.60
N SER A 227 -19.70 -12.27 -7.30
CA SER A 227 -19.83 -11.60 -8.59
C SER A 227 -19.99 -10.10 -8.41
N VAL A 228 -19.27 -9.32 -9.22
CA VAL A 228 -19.34 -7.85 -9.25
C VAL A 228 -20.05 -7.37 -10.51
N LEU A 229 -19.65 -7.90 -11.67
CA LEU A 229 -20.19 -7.45 -12.95
C LEU A 229 -20.25 -8.58 -13.98
N THR A 230 -21.43 -8.77 -14.57
CA THR A 230 -21.66 -9.77 -15.61
C THR A 230 -21.28 -9.25 -17.00
N ALA A 231 -21.13 -10.17 -17.96
CA ALA A 231 -20.84 -9.88 -19.36
C ALA A 231 -22.04 -10.14 -20.29
N LYS A 232 -23.27 -10.12 -19.75
CA LYS A 232 -24.47 -10.54 -20.49
C LYS A 232 -24.77 -9.61 -21.67
N ASP A 233 -24.99 -8.33 -21.39
CA ASP A 233 -25.38 -7.34 -22.42
C ASP A 233 -24.16 -6.58 -23.00
N TYR A 234 -23.03 -6.67 -22.29
CA TYR A 234 -21.78 -5.99 -22.62
C TYR A 234 -20.60 -6.94 -22.57
N ARG A 235 -19.63 -6.72 -23.45
CA ARG A 235 -18.27 -7.27 -23.33
C ARG A 235 -17.48 -6.39 -22.37
N ASN A 236 -16.93 -6.99 -21.31
CA ASN A 236 -16.10 -6.28 -20.35
C ASN A 236 -14.63 -6.30 -20.83
N GLY A 237 -13.92 -5.19 -20.66
CA GLY A 237 -12.51 -5.01 -21.05
C GLY A 237 -11.60 -4.83 -19.84
N ALA A 238 -10.53 -4.06 -20.02
CA ALA A 238 -9.64 -3.67 -18.93
C ALA A 238 -10.41 -2.96 -17.80
N PHE A 239 -9.96 -3.19 -16.57
CA PHE A 239 -10.47 -2.54 -15.37
C PHE A 239 -9.31 -2.06 -14.50
N GLN A 240 -9.59 -1.09 -13.63
CA GLN A 240 -8.71 -0.70 -12.52
C GLN A 240 -9.55 -0.48 -11.26
N LEU A 241 -9.02 -0.91 -10.11
CA LEU A 241 -9.52 -0.58 -8.79
C LEU A 241 -8.78 0.66 -8.26
N ALA A 242 -9.50 1.58 -7.61
CA ALA A 242 -8.87 2.71 -6.94
C ALA A 242 -8.09 2.29 -5.69
N ASP A 243 -7.03 3.03 -5.35
CA ASP A 243 -6.20 2.82 -4.15
C ASP A 243 -6.96 3.02 -2.83
N ASN A 244 -8.18 3.57 -2.85
CA ASN A 244 -9.08 3.63 -1.70
C ASN A 244 -10.08 2.46 -1.65
N GLY A 245 -10.12 1.61 -2.68
CA GLY A 245 -11.00 0.45 -2.79
C GLY A 245 -12.47 0.77 -3.05
N GLU A 246 -12.84 2.04 -3.23
CA GLU A 246 -14.25 2.45 -3.31
C GLU A 246 -14.82 2.42 -4.73
N ARG A 247 -13.96 2.57 -5.75
CA ARG A 247 -14.37 2.67 -7.15
C ARG A 247 -13.63 1.71 -8.05
N ILE A 248 -14.38 1.13 -8.99
CA ILE A 248 -13.84 0.35 -10.10
C ILE A 248 -14.14 1.10 -11.38
N ILE A 249 -13.13 1.32 -12.22
CA ILE A 249 -13.30 1.77 -13.60
C ILE A 249 -13.15 0.56 -14.51
N ILE A 250 -14.08 0.40 -15.45
CA ILE A 250 -14.05 -0.70 -16.41
C ILE A 250 -14.48 -0.25 -17.80
N GLN A 251 -13.79 -0.73 -18.82
CA GLN A 251 -14.22 -0.57 -20.20
C GLN A 251 -15.34 -1.55 -20.52
N ARG A 252 -16.43 -1.08 -21.15
CA ARG A 252 -17.50 -1.94 -21.63
C ARG A 252 -17.86 -1.61 -23.07
N THR A 253 -18.12 -2.65 -23.86
CA THR A 253 -18.60 -2.55 -25.24
C THR A 253 -19.92 -3.28 -25.36
N ASN A 254 -20.97 -2.60 -25.81
CA ASN A 254 -22.28 -3.19 -26.00
C ASN A 254 -22.23 -4.30 -27.06
N ARG A 255 -22.88 -5.45 -26.78
CA ARG A 255 -22.88 -6.60 -27.71
C ARG A 255 -23.73 -6.36 -28.95
N GLU A 256 -24.84 -5.64 -28.82
CA GLU A 256 -25.77 -5.35 -29.92
C GLU A 256 -25.29 -4.16 -30.75
N ASN A 257 -24.60 -3.21 -30.13
CA ASN A 257 -24.04 -2.04 -30.80
C ASN A 257 -22.56 -1.82 -30.43
N PRO A 258 -21.60 -2.43 -31.15
CA PRO A 258 -20.17 -2.29 -30.84
C PRO A 258 -19.61 -0.86 -30.90
N ARG A 259 -20.35 0.11 -31.48
CA ARG A 259 -20.00 1.54 -31.43
C ARG A 259 -20.29 2.18 -30.08
N ASP A 260 -21.16 1.58 -29.28
CA ASP A 260 -21.41 1.93 -27.88
C ASP A 260 -20.34 1.26 -27.00
N ARG A 261 -19.14 1.85 -27.03
CA ARG A 261 -18.00 1.53 -26.18
C ARG A 261 -17.72 2.72 -25.27
N SER A 262 -17.67 2.49 -23.97
CA SER A 262 -17.34 3.54 -23.01
C SER A 262 -16.65 2.98 -21.77
N LEU A 263 -16.03 3.87 -21.00
CA LEU A 263 -15.70 3.61 -19.60
C LEU A 263 -16.96 3.67 -18.73
N TRP A 264 -16.96 2.84 -17.70
CA TRP A 264 -18.01 2.74 -16.69
C TRP A 264 -17.36 2.81 -15.31
N VAL A 265 -18.07 3.40 -14.37
CA VAL A 265 -17.68 3.46 -12.96
C VAL A 265 -18.64 2.65 -12.11
N ILE A 266 -18.10 1.87 -11.18
CA ILE A 266 -18.84 1.10 -10.18
C ILE A 266 -18.40 1.61 -8.81
N GLU A 267 -19.35 2.03 -7.99
CA GLU A 267 -19.12 2.58 -6.65
C GLU A 267 -19.72 1.60 -5.62
N GLY A 268 -18.88 0.83 -4.95
CA GLY A 268 -19.33 -0.24 -4.05
C GLY A 268 -20.27 -1.25 -4.72
N GLN A 269 -21.52 -1.32 -4.24
CA GLN A 269 -22.58 -2.20 -4.76
C GLN A 269 -23.61 -1.45 -5.64
N ALA A 270 -23.34 -0.19 -5.97
CA ALA A 270 -24.23 0.61 -6.82
C ALA A 270 -24.24 0.09 -8.27
N GLU A 271 -25.31 0.41 -9.00
CA GLU A 271 -25.37 0.07 -10.41
C GLU A 271 -24.24 0.76 -11.20
N PRO A 272 -23.59 0.02 -12.13
CA PRO A 272 -22.56 0.60 -12.99
C PRO A 272 -23.08 1.80 -13.77
N ARG A 273 -22.31 2.88 -13.78
CA ARG A 273 -22.65 4.13 -14.48
C ARG A 273 -21.71 4.35 -15.66
N ALA A 274 -22.26 4.48 -16.86
CA ALA A 274 -21.48 4.86 -18.04
C ALA A 274 -20.96 6.31 -17.93
N LEU A 275 -19.71 6.52 -18.33
CA LEU A 275 -19.12 7.87 -18.48
C LEU A 275 -19.39 8.46 -19.87
N GLY A 276 -19.84 7.64 -20.83
CA GLY A 276 -20.11 8.08 -22.21
C GLY A 276 -18.84 8.41 -23.01
N ILE A 277 -17.67 8.05 -22.49
CA ILE A 277 -16.38 8.36 -23.09
C ILE A 277 -15.65 7.05 -23.42
N PRO A 278 -15.29 6.79 -24.68
CA PRO A 278 -14.41 5.69 -25.04
C PRO A 278 -12.97 6.01 -24.62
N ALA A 279 -12.21 4.97 -24.30
CA ALA A 279 -10.78 5.08 -24.01
C ALA A 279 -10.05 3.90 -24.66
N ASP A 280 -8.88 4.18 -25.25
CA ASP A 280 -7.96 3.14 -25.72
C ASP A 280 -7.12 2.61 -24.55
N ASP A 281 -6.76 3.50 -23.63
CA ASP A 281 -6.07 3.22 -22.38
C ASP A 281 -6.53 4.22 -21.29
N PHE A 282 -6.39 3.85 -20.02
CA PHE A 282 -6.75 4.72 -18.90
C PHE A 282 -5.92 4.45 -17.64
N LEU A 283 -5.81 5.46 -16.80
CA LEU A 283 -5.16 5.38 -15.49
C LEU A 283 -6.01 6.10 -14.45
N LEU A 284 -6.41 5.38 -13.41
CA LEU A 284 -7.19 5.90 -12.31
C LEU A 284 -6.26 6.60 -11.30
N ALA A 285 -6.65 7.78 -10.84
CA ALA A 285 -5.91 8.48 -9.79
C ALA A 285 -6.12 7.80 -8.42
N PRO A 286 -5.12 7.83 -7.51
CA PRO A 286 -5.21 7.22 -6.18
C PRO A 286 -6.42 7.65 -5.34
N ASN A 287 -6.87 8.91 -5.45
CA ASN A 287 -8.08 9.41 -4.77
C ASN A 287 -9.41 8.93 -5.36
N ALA A 288 -9.38 8.20 -6.48
CA ALA A 288 -10.57 7.78 -7.22
C ALA A 288 -11.44 8.94 -7.77
N GLU A 289 -10.95 10.18 -7.81
CA GLU A 289 -11.75 11.34 -8.24
C GLU A 289 -11.59 11.66 -9.72
N VAL A 290 -10.46 11.27 -10.32
CA VAL A 290 -10.11 11.55 -11.71
C VAL A 290 -9.60 10.29 -12.38
N VAL A 291 -10.00 10.08 -13.64
CA VAL A 291 -9.38 9.10 -14.52
C VAL A 291 -8.70 9.83 -15.67
N ALA A 292 -7.42 9.53 -15.89
CA ALA A 292 -6.71 9.92 -17.09
C ALA A 292 -7.07 8.94 -18.21
N ILE A 293 -7.45 9.45 -19.37
CA ILE A 293 -7.78 8.64 -20.53
C ILE A 293 -6.88 9.01 -21.70
N SER A 294 -6.43 7.99 -22.43
CA SER A 294 -5.82 8.14 -23.73
C SER A 294 -6.82 7.71 -24.80
N GLN A 295 -7.10 8.60 -25.74
CA GLN A 295 -7.95 8.31 -26.89
C GLN A 295 -7.31 8.90 -28.13
N GLN A 296 -7.04 8.07 -29.14
CA GLN A 296 -6.41 8.51 -30.40
C GLN A 296 -5.13 9.33 -30.16
N ASN A 297 -4.28 8.88 -29.22
CA ASN A 297 -3.05 9.55 -28.79
C ASN A 297 -3.26 10.96 -28.22
N LYS A 298 -4.42 11.23 -27.61
CA LYS A 298 -4.67 12.47 -26.86
C LYS A 298 -5.01 12.14 -25.43
N LEU A 299 -4.34 12.83 -24.50
CA LEU A 299 -4.60 12.72 -23.07
C LEU A 299 -5.75 13.65 -22.66
N SER A 300 -6.63 13.15 -21.79
CA SER A 300 -7.61 13.97 -21.08
C SER A 300 -7.78 13.48 -19.64
N LEU A 301 -8.03 14.41 -18.72
CA LEU A 301 -8.40 14.11 -17.34
C LEU A 301 -9.91 14.25 -17.19
N VAL A 302 -10.57 13.17 -16.77
CA VAL A 302 -12.02 13.08 -16.64
C VAL A 302 -12.38 12.98 -15.15
N PRO A 303 -13.08 13.98 -14.59
CA PRO A 303 -13.61 13.89 -13.25
C PRO A 303 -14.67 12.78 -13.16
N LEU A 304 -14.56 11.93 -12.14
CA LEU A 304 -15.47 10.81 -11.91
C LEU A 304 -16.71 11.23 -11.10
N ASN A 305 -16.58 12.29 -10.30
CA ASN A 305 -17.68 12.89 -9.56
C ASN A 305 -18.67 13.57 -10.53
N ARG A 306 -19.97 13.38 -10.33
CA ARG A 306 -21.02 13.96 -11.21
C ARG A 306 -20.96 15.49 -11.30
N ASN A 307 -20.43 16.14 -10.28
CA ASN A 307 -20.25 17.59 -10.20
C ASN A 307 -18.76 18.00 -10.30
N GLY A 308 -17.89 17.11 -10.75
CA GLY A 308 -16.42 17.26 -10.70
C GLY A 308 -15.81 18.26 -11.69
N GLY A 309 -16.63 19.04 -12.39
CA GLY A 309 -16.19 20.01 -13.38
C GLY A 309 -16.09 19.44 -14.80
N ALA A 310 -15.47 20.21 -15.69
CA ALA A 310 -15.30 19.83 -17.10
C ALA A 310 -14.11 18.88 -17.31
N ILE A 311 -14.18 18.09 -18.37
CA ILE A 311 -13.04 17.29 -18.86
C ILE A 311 -11.90 18.24 -19.22
N GLN A 312 -10.70 17.94 -18.74
CA GLN A 312 -9.51 18.74 -19.01
C GLN A 312 -8.67 18.05 -20.10
N ALA A 313 -8.67 18.60 -21.30
CA ALA A 313 -7.80 18.13 -22.38
C ALA A 313 -6.34 18.54 -22.08
N LYS A 314 -5.41 17.62 -22.35
CA LYS A 314 -3.96 17.81 -22.20
C LYS A 314 -3.31 17.54 -23.56
N GLU A 315 -3.55 18.44 -24.51
CA GLU A 315 -3.29 18.21 -25.94
C GLU A 315 -1.82 17.96 -26.27
N GLU A 316 -0.89 18.44 -25.43
CA GLU A 316 0.54 18.19 -25.59
C GLU A 316 0.96 16.74 -25.26
N PHE A 317 0.13 15.98 -24.55
CA PHE A 317 0.45 14.64 -24.06
C PHE A 317 -0.42 13.56 -24.70
N THR A 318 0.16 12.38 -24.87
CA THR A 318 -0.51 11.23 -25.47
C THR A 318 -1.04 10.26 -24.43
N LYS A 319 -0.36 10.13 -23.29
CA LYS A 319 -0.71 9.21 -22.20
C LYS A 319 -0.21 9.74 -20.86
N LEU A 320 -0.90 9.37 -19.78
CA LEU A 320 -0.38 9.51 -18.41
C LEU A 320 0.14 8.14 -17.94
N LEU A 321 1.35 8.10 -17.39
CA LEU A 321 2.01 6.88 -16.93
C LEU A 321 1.90 6.68 -15.41
N ALA A 322 1.88 7.76 -14.63
CA ALA A 322 1.77 7.66 -13.18
C ALA A 322 1.13 8.91 -12.55
N PHE A 323 0.43 8.69 -11.44
CA PHE A 323 0.15 9.71 -10.43
C PHE A 323 1.08 9.48 -9.24
N SER A 324 1.56 10.54 -8.60
CA SER A 324 2.29 10.39 -7.34
C SER A 324 1.32 9.95 -6.22
N PRO A 325 1.80 9.20 -5.20
CA PRO A 325 0.94 8.74 -4.10
C PRO A 325 0.23 9.88 -3.35
N ASP A 326 0.88 11.04 -3.24
CA ASP A 326 0.34 12.26 -2.63
C ASP A 326 -0.47 13.13 -3.61
N GLN A 327 -0.55 12.72 -4.88
CA GLN A 327 -1.26 13.38 -5.99
C GLN A 327 -0.79 14.80 -6.32
N THR A 328 0.38 15.18 -5.84
CA THR A 328 0.97 16.49 -6.17
C THR A 328 1.70 16.49 -7.50
N GLN A 329 1.97 15.31 -8.08
CA GLN A 329 2.71 15.18 -9.33
C GLN A 329 2.11 14.11 -10.25
N GLN A 330 2.37 14.30 -11.54
CA GLN A 330 1.92 13.45 -12.62
C GLN A 330 3.09 13.21 -13.59
N ILE A 331 3.19 11.98 -14.10
CA ILE A 331 4.16 11.63 -15.14
C ILE A 331 3.41 11.41 -16.45
N ALA A 332 3.63 12.30 -17.41
CA ALA A 332 2.99 12.29 -18.71
C ALA A 332 3.98 11.93 -19.82
N LEU A 333 3.49 11.22 -20.82
CA LEU A 333 4.21 10.85 -22.01
C LEU A 333 3.76 11.74 -23.17
N GLN A 334 4.73 12.30 -23.88
CA GLN A 334 4.55 12.92 -25.18
C GLN A 334 5.23 12.06 -26.24
N GLN A 335 4.51 11.75 -27.32
CA GLN A 335 5.04 11.04 -28.47
C GLN A 335 4.90 11.88 -29.73
N ALA A 336 6.02 12.28 -30.33
CA ALA A 336 6.05 13.10 -31.53
C ALA A 336 7.19 12.67 -32.46
N ASN A 337 6.87 12.42 -33.73
CA ASN A 337 7.86 12.10 -34.78
C ASN A 337 8.84 10.95 -34.43
N GLY A 338 8.36 9.93 -33.71
CA GLY A 338 9.17 8.79 -33.27
C GLY A 338 10.06 9.06 -32.05
N VAL A 339 9.93 10.23 -31.41
CA VAL A 339 10.57 10.57 -30.15
C VAL A 339 9.56 10.46 -29.01
N TYR A 340 10.01 9.89 -27.89
CA TYR A 340 9.26 9.77 -26.65
C TYR A 340 9.88 10.70 -25.60
N SER A 341 9.08 11.64 -25.11
CA SER A 341 9.47 12.56 -24.03
C SER A 341 8.62 12.30 -22.80
N LEU A 342 9.28 12.13 -21.66
CA LEU A 342 8.65 12.01 -20.36
C LEU A 342 8.63 13.39 -19.70
N HIS A 343 7.49 13.78 -19.17
CA HIS A 343 7.29 15.05 -18.50
C HIS A 343 6.77 14.84 -17.08
N ARG A 344 7.34 15.59 -16.12
CA ARG A 344 6.77 15.77 -14.80
C ARG A 344 5.85 16.98 -14.83
N ILE A 345 4.59 16.78 -14.46
CA ILE A 345 3.61 17.84 -14.23
C ILE A 345 3.45 18.00 -12.72
N ASP A 346 3.64 19.21 -12.22
CA ASP A 346 3.50 19.52 -10.79
C ASP A 346 2.07 19.89 -10.37
N ALA A 347 1.89 20.26 -9.09
CA ALA A 347 0.59 20.61 -8.52
C ALA A 347 0.00 21.90 -9.11
N GLN A 348 0.85 22.77 -9.71
CA GLN A 348 0.43 23.98 -10.41
C GLN A 348 0.05 23.68 -11.87
N GLY A 349 0.36 22.48 -12.35
CA GLY A 349 0.13 22.06 -13.74
C GLY A 349 1.28 22.43 -14.67
N GLU A 350 2.41 22.89 -14.16
CA GLU A 350 3.59 23.17 -14.98
C GLU A 350 4.28 21.87 -15.39
N ALA A 351 4.57 21.72 -16.69
CA ALA A 351 5.19 20.53 -17.25
C ALA A 351 6.67 20.75 -17.53
N THR A 352 7.53 19.91 -16.96
CA THR A 352 8.98 19.90 -17.21
C THR A 352 9.40 18.59 -17.87
N GLU A 353 10.13 18.64 -18.99
CA GLU A 353 10.72 17.45 -19.61
C GLU A 353 11.81 16.87 -18.70
N ILE A 354 11.73 15.58 -18.40
CA ILE A 354 12.67 14.87 -17.51
C ILE A 354 13.49 13.79 -18.22
N LEU A 355 12.97 13.24 -19.33
CA LEU A 355 13.67 12.24 -20.14
C LEU A 355 13.22 12.37 -21.59
N ARG A 356 14.14 12.16 -22.51
CA ARG A 356 13.87 12.11 -23.95
C ARG A 356 14.60 10.93 -24.56
N THR A 357 13.88 10.06 -25.27
CA THR A 357 14.43 8.84 -25.87
C THR A 357 13.81 8.56 -27.25
N LEU A 358 14.50 7.77 -28.06
CA LEU A 358 14.03 7.26 -29.35
C LEU A 358 13.33 5.90 -29.23
N THR A 359 13.39 5.29 -28.06
CA THR A 359 12.75 4.01 -27.77
C THR A 359 11.50 4.18 -26.91
N PRO A 360 10.48 3.32 -27.06
CA PRO A 360 9.26 3.41 -26.27
C PRO A 360 9.51 3.34 -24.75
N ILE A 361 8.77 4.17 -24.01
CA ILE A 361 8.58 4.07 -22.57
C ILE A 361 7.24 3.36 -22.36
N ILE A 362 7.26 2.19 -21.72
CA ILE A 362 6.10 1.31 -21.60
C ILE A 362 5.27 1.70 -20.37
N ASP A 363 5.93 1.79 -19.21
CA ASP A 363 5.28 2.07 -17.94
C ASP A 363 6.25 2.75 -16.96
N CYS A 364 5.71 3.49 -16.00
CA CYS A 364 6.48 4.06 -14.90
C CYS A 364 5.69 4.02 -13.59
N ARG A 365 6.39 3.90 -12.46
CA ARG A 365 5.82 3.91 -11.11
C ARG A 365 6.72 4.70 -10.16
N PHE A 366 6.11 5.52 -9.32
CA PHE A 366 6.84 6.22 -8.27
C PHE A 366 7.36 5.22 -7.24
N GLU A 367 8.54 5.50 -6.71
CA GLU A 367 9.04 4.80 -5.52
C GLU A 367 8.19 5.20 -4.29
N PRO A 368 7.54 4.26 -3.59
CA PRO A 368 6.65 4.58 -2.47
C PRO A 368 7.32 5.34 -1.32
N ARG A 369 8.62 5.14 -1.08
CA ARG A 369 9.39 5.82 -0.02
C ARG A 369 9.80 7.25 -0.41
N ALA A 370 10.00 7.54 -1.70
CA ALA A 370 10.49 8.83 -2.16
C ALA A 370 9.82 9.26 -3.48
N ALA A 371 9.01 10.31 -3.41
CA ALA A 371 8.29 10.87 -4.57
C ALA A 371 9.20 11.49 -5.66
N GLU A 372 10.51 11.49 -5.45
CA GLU A 372 11.51 12.06 -6.36
C GLU A 372 12.22 10.98 -7.19
N LEU A 373 11.91 9.71 -6.95
CA LEU A 373 12.46 8.59 -7.71
C LEU A 373 11.33 7.88 -8.47
N LEU A 374 11.60 7.58 -9.73
CA LEU A 374 10.66 6.95 -10.63
C LEU A 374 11.29 5.69 -11.25
N TYR A 375 10.64 4.54 -11.13
CA TYR A 375 11.04 3.35 -11.86
C TYR A 375 10.29 3.28 -13.18
N CYS A 376 11.00 3.08 -14.28
CA CYS A 376 10.40 3.00 -15.62
C CYS A 376 10.81 1.72 -16.34
N LEU A 377 9.82 1.09 -16.99
CA LEU A 377 10.02 0.03 -17.96
C LEU A 377 10.11 0.66 -19.35
N LYS A 378 11.23 0.44 -20.03
CA LYS A 378 11.49 1.00 -21.36
C LYS A 378 11.98 -0.10 -22.29
N LEU A 379 11.92 0.15 -23.58
CA LEU A 379 12.64 -0.66 -24.56
C LEU A 379 14.02 -0.06 -24.81
N ASP A 380 15.01 -0.91 -25.00
CA ASP A 380 16.29 -0.53 -25.61
C ASP A 380 16.48 -1.29 -26.93
N ARG A 381 17.33 -0.77 -27.80
CA ARG A 381 17.71 -1.45 -29.05
C ARG A 381 19.08 -2.08 -28.88
N ASN A 382 19.11 -3.40 -28.90
CA ASN A 382 20.33 -4.17 -28.83
C ASN A 382 20.59 -4.87 -30.18
N GLU A 383 21.84 -4.94 -30.62
CA GLU A 383 22.21 -5.67 -31.83
C GLU A 383 22.72 -7.06 -31.45
N THR A 384 21.86 -8.07 -31.64
CA THR A 384 22.25 -9.47 -31.42
C THR A 384 22.33 -10.19 -32.77
N SER A 385 23.51 -10.73 -33.10
CA SER A 385 23.76 -11.48 -34.34
C SER A 385 23.39 -10.73 -35.63
N GLY A 386 23.59 -9.41 -35.68
CA GLY A 386 23.30 -8.57 -36.83
C GLY A 386 21.81 -8.24 -37.03
N GLN A 387 20.96 -8.60 -36.07
CA GLN A 387 19.56 -8.16 -36.01
C GLN A 387 19.39 -7.18 -34.84
N VAL A 388 18.68 -6.07 -35.09
CA VAL A 388 18.25 -5.15 -34.03
C VAL A 388 17.07 -5.80 -33.32
N VAL A 389 17.26 -6.15 -32.06
CA VAL A 389 16.24 -6.69 -31.16
C VAL A 389 15.90 -5.62 -30.14
N GLU A 390 14.62 -5.34 -29.97
CA GLU A 390 14.15 -4.47 -28.88
C GLU A 390 13.97 -5.31 -27.61
N GLU A 391 14.67 -4.93 -26.54
CA GLU A 391 14.68 -5.64 -25.26
C GLU A 391 14.17 -4.69 -24.16
N PRO A 392 13.18 -5.09 -23.34
CA PRO A 392 12.80 -4.28 -22.20
C PRO A 392 13.91 -4.20 -21.16
N PHE A 393 13.97 -3.07 -20.47
CA PHE A 393 14.79 -2.90 -19.28
C PHE A 393 14.11 -1.98 -18.28
N LEU A 394 14.39 -2.24 -17.01
CA LEU A 394 13.96 -1.42 -15.88
C LEU A 394 15.07 -0.42 -15.55
N SER A 395 14.70 0.85 -15.41
CA SER A 395 15.58 1.92 -14.94
C SER A 395 14.97 2.69 -13.77
N ALA A 396 15.83 3.35 -13.00
CA ALA A 396 15.47 4.35 -12.01
C ALA A 396 15.83 5.74 -12.52
N LEU A 397 14.90 6.69 -12.41
CA LEU A 397 15.05 8.07 -12.82
C LEU A 397 14.89 8.99 -11.62
N ASN A 398 15.92 9.79 -11.33
CA ASN A 398 15.85 10.82 -10.30
C ASN A 398 15.22 12.08 -10.88
N LEU A 399 14.04 12.46 -10.36
CA LEU A 399 13.25 13.58 -10.86
C LEU A 399 13.82 14.96 -10.48
N LYS A 400 14.81 15.04 -9.58
CA LYS A 400 15.52 16.28 -9.26
C LYS A 400 16.69 16.51 -10.20
N THR A 401 17.50 15.48 -10.43
CA THR A 401 18.74 15.60 -11.21
C THR A 401 18.55 15.29 -12.69
N GLY A 402 17.49 14.56 -13.05
CA GLY A 402 17.28 14.00 -14.38
C GLY A 402 18.20 12.82 -14.69
N GLU A 403 18.93 12.31 -13.68
CA GLU A 403 19.83 11.18 -13.84
C GLU A 403 19.06 9.86 -13.93
N GLU A 404 19.49 9.03 -14.87
CA GLU A 404 18.91 7.70 -15.10
C GLU A 404 19.93 6.60 -14.83
N THR A 405 19.55 5.63 -14.02
CA THR A 405 20.34 4.43 -13.70
C THR A 405 19.63 3.19 -14.20
N ALA A 406 20.29 2.39 -15.04
CA ALA A 406 19.76 1.10 -15.47
C ALA A 406 19.83 0.08 -14.31
N LEU A 407 18.72 -0.60 -14.03
CA LEU A 407 18.63 -1.58 -12.94
C LEU A 407 18.70 -3.02 -13.44
N LEU A 408 17.91 -3.34 -14.46
CA LEU A 408 17.72 -4.72 -14.89
C LEU A 408 17.33 -4.81 -16.37
N ALA A 409 18.10 -5.56 -17.15
CA ALA A 409 17.71 -5.95 -18.51
C ALA A 409 16.78 -7.17 -18.47
N LEU A 410 15.75 -7.18 -19.33
CA LEU A 410 14.71 -8.21 -19.39
C LEU A 410 14.60 -8.78 -20.82
N PRO A 411 15.64 -9.47 -21.33
CA PRO A 411 15.69 -9.92 -22.71
C PRO A 411 14.62 -10.99 -23.01
N ASN A 412 14.08 -10.97 -24.23
CA ASN A 412 13.09 -11.92 -24.78
C ASN A 412 11.64 -11.81 -24.28
N TYR A 413 11.31 -10.84 -23.44
CA TYR A 413 9.96 -10.64 -22.93
C TYR A 413 9.41 -9.31 -23.44
N ARG A 414 8.10 -9.22 -23.68
CA ARG A 414 7.46 -7.98 -24.18
C ARG A 414 6.39 -7.47 -23.23
N ASP A 415 5.62 -8.41 -22.68
CA ASP A 415 4.51 -8.13 -21.78
C ASP A 415 4.97 -8.41 -20.33
N VAL A 416 5.77 -7.49 -19.77
CA VAL A 416 6.26 -7.60 -18.39
C VAL A 416 5.29 -6.88 -17.44
N GLY A 417 4.68 -7.63 -16.53
CA GLY A 417 3.95 -7.05 -15.40
C GLY A 417 4.90 -6.62 -14.29
N LEU A 418 4.76 -5.40 -13.76
CA LEU A 418 5.52 -4.88 -12.63
C LEU A 418 4.60 -4.58 -11.44
N SER A 419 5.06 -4.88 -10.23
CA SER A 419 4.40 -4.48 -8.98
C SER A 419 5.44 -4.13 -7.93
N ILE A 420 5.35 -2.94 -7.35
CA ILE A 420 6.27 -2.47 -6.31
C ILE A 420 5.63 -2.70 -4.94
N ALA A 421 6.41 -3.19 -3.98
CA ALA A 421 5.94 -3.41 -2.62
C ALA A 421 5.55 -2.07 -1.98
N ALA A 422 4.50 -2.04 -1.16
CA ALA A 422 4.00 -0.79 -0.56
C ALA A 422 5.04 -0.13 0.37
N ASP A 423 5.94 -0.91 0.96
CA ASP A 423 7.08 -0.47 1.77
C ASP A 423 8.31 -0.06 0.93
N GLY A 424 8.26 -0.25 -0.39
CA GLY A 424 9.27 0.19 -1.34
C GLY A 424 10.56 -0.64 -1.37
N VAL A 425 10.64 -1.74 -0.61
CA VAL A 425 11.91 -2.50 -0.48
C VAL A 425 12.14 -3.51 -1.61
N ALA A 426 11.12 -3.83 -2.39
CA ALA A 426 11.21 -4.82 -3.46
C ALA A 426 10.22 -4.57 -4.59
N LEU A 427 10.58 -5.06 -5.77
CA LEU A 427 9.76 -5.08 -6.97
C LEU A 427 9.55 -6.54 -7.41
N LEU A 428 8.30 -6.88 -7.72
CA LEU A 428 7.95 -8.11 -8.41
C LEU A 428 7.81 -7.85 -9.89
N PHE A 429 8.26 -8.80 -10.70
CA PHE A 429 7.99 -8.80 -12.11
C PHE A 429 7.80 -10.22 -12.65
N ASP A 430 7.18 -10.32 -13.82
CA ASP A 430 7.03 -11.57 -14.53
C ASP A 430 7.84 -11.64 -15.82
N GLN A 431 8.04 -12.87 -16.26
CA GLN A 431 8.57 -13.21 -17.57
C GLN A 431 7.64 -14.25 -18.19
N VAL A 432 6.80 -13.81 -19.11
CA VAL A 432 5.77 -14.65 -19.76
C VAL A 432 6.16 -14.97 -21.19
N VAL A 433 5.99 -16.23 -21.56
CA VAL A 433 6.10 -16.69 -22.95
C VAL A 433 4.69 -16.73 -23.56
N THR A 434 4.45 -15.84 -24.52
CA THR A 434 3.18 -15.73 -25.23
C THR A 434 3.27 -16.23 -26.67
N THR A 435 2.17 -16.80 -27.17
CA THR A 435 2.01 -17.27 -28.54
C THR A 435 0.64 -16.84 -29.10
N PRO A 436 0.48 -16.78 -30.44
CA PRO A 436 -0.86 -16.65 -31.02
C PRO A 436 -1.78 -17.78 -30.55
N PRO A 437 -3.03 -17.48 -30.17
CA PRO A 437 -3.93 -18.48 -29.61
C PRO A 437 -4.28 -19.57 -30.62
N THR A 438 -4.35 -20.80 -30.13
CA THR A 438 -4.77 -21.98 -30.88
C THR A 438 -6.07 -22.55 -30.28
N PRO A 439 -6.81 -23.42 -30.98
CA PRO A 439 -8.02 -24.05 -30.42
C PRO A 439 -7.78 -24.87 -29.14
N THR A 440 -6.53 -25.23 -28.84
CA THR A 440 -6.12 -25.96 -27.63
C THR A 440 -5.56 -25.07 -26.54
N SER A 441 -5.43 -23.76 -26.78
CA SER A 441 -4.97 -22.80 -25.77
C SER A 441 -5.97 -22.73 -24.61
N ASP A 442 -5.45 -22.78 -23.38
CA ASP A 442 -6.26 -22.92 -22.16
C ASP A 442 -5.93 -21.85 -21.10
N LEU A 443 -5.06 -20.90 -21.44
CA LEU A 443 -4.67 -19.75 -20.62
C LEU A 443 -4.34 -18.58 -21.54
N PHE A 444 -4.77 -17.38 -21.15
CA PHE A 444 -4.66 -16.20 -21.98
C PHE A 444 -4.21 -14.98 -21.17
N THR A 445 -3.50 -14.07 -21.82
CA THR A 445 -3.31 -12.71 -21.32
C THR A 445 -4.60 -11.91 -21.46
N SER A 446 -4.68 -10.75 -20.79
CA SER A 446 -5.79 -9.81 -20.95
C SER A 446 -5.91 -9.25 -22.38
N THR A 447 -4.82 -9.28 -23.16
CA THR A 447 -4.78 -8.89 -24.58
C THR A 447 -5.15 -10.04 -25.53
N GLY A 448 -5.27 -11.26 -25.02
CA GLY A 448 -5.71 -12.44 -25.74
C GLY A 448 -4.66 -13.25 -26.47
N LEU A 449 -3.40 -13.08 -26.09
CA LEU A 449 -2.35 -14.03 -26.45
C LEU A 449 -2.44 -15.26 -25.56
N ALA A 450 -2.10 -16.43 -26.11
CA ALA A 450 -2.00 -17.65 -25.30
C ALA A 450 -0.73 -17.60 -24.45
N VAL A 451 -0.82 -18.10 -23.22
CA VAL A 451 0.31 -18.18 -22.28
C VAL A 451 0.82 -19.61 -22.24
N GLU A 452 2.02 -19.85 -22.73
CA GLU A 452 2.64 -21.19 -22.67
C GLU A 452 3.23 -21.44 -21.28
N GLY A 453 3.90 -20.44 -20.72
CA GLY A 453 4.49 -20.50 -19.39
C GLY A 453 4.88 -19.12 -18.90
N GLY A 454 5.21 -19.03 -17.62
CA GLY A 454 5.65 -17.78 -17.01
C GLY A 454 6.31 -18.01 -15.67
N ARG A 455 7.17 -17.07 -15.28
CA ARG A 455 7.93 -17.12 -14.03
C ARG A 455 7.93 -15.76 -13.36
N LEU A 456 7.71 -15.78 -12.05
CA LEU A 456 7.82 -14.61 -11.20
C LEU A 456 9.25 -14.44 -10.68
N TRP A 457 9.63 -13.18 -10.52
CA TRP A 457 10.93 -12.76 -10.06
C TRP A 457 10.79 -11.65 -9.03
N LEU A 458 11.72 -11.63 -8.08
CA LEU A 458 11.84 -10.61 -7.05
C LEU A 458 13.13 -9.84 -7.25
N LEU A 459 13.03 -8.53 -7.36
CA LEU A 459 14.16 -7.62 -7.36
C LEU A 459 14.16 -6.83 -6.05
N ALA A 460 15.21 -6.98 -5.25
CA ALA A 460 15.42 -6.08 -4.11
C ALA A 460 15.74 -4.68 -4.65
N LEU A 461 15.06 -3.67 -4.10
CA LEU A 461 15.29 -2.27 -4.46
C LEU A 461 16.34 -1.65 -3.51
N PRO A 462 17.14 -0.69 -3.98
CA PRO A 462 18.17 -0.04 -3.17
C PRO A 462 17.60 0.67 -1.94
N GLU A 463 18.43 0.84 -0.92
CA GLU A 463 18.11 1.61 0.27
C GLU A 463 18.48 3.09 0.03
N LEU A 464 17.47 3.96 -0.06
CA LEU A 464 17.64 5.34 -0.52
C LEU A 464 18.47 6.23 0.41
N GLU A 465 18.63 5.87 1.69
CA GLU A 465 19.38 6.66 2.67
C GLU A 465 20.85 6.23 2.81
N THR A 466 21.13 4.95 2.58
CA THR A 466 22.44 4.32 2.81
C THR A 466 23.21 4.15 1.51
N ASP A 467 22.51 3.96 0.38
CA ASP A 467 23.14 3.80 -0.92
C ASP A 467 23.52 5.18 -1.49
N THR A 468 24.82 5.48 -1.52
CA THR A 468 25.36 6.67 -2.19
C THR A 468 25.17 6.62 -3.71
N GLU A 469 24.93 5.43 -4.27
CA GLU A 469 24.69 5.17 -5.69
C GLU A 469 23.78 3.95 -5.83
N ILE A 470 22.79 4.01 -6.70
CA ILE A 470 21.87 2.89 -6.95
C ILE A 470 22.64 1.77 -7.65
N GLN A 471 22.85 0.64 -6.96
CA GLN A 471 23.53 -0.52 -7.53
C GLN A 471 22.54 -1.59 -8.01
N PRO A 472 22.76 -2.18 -9.19
CA PRO A 472 21.93 -3.27 -9.68
C PRO A 472 22.19 -4.55 -8.88
N VAL A 473 21.14 -5.10 -8.26
CA VAL A 473 21.15 -6.38 -7.56
C VAL A 473 20.53 -7.44 -8.48
N PRO A 474 21.10 -8.66 -8.58
CA PRO A 474 20.50 -9.72 -9.39
C PRO A 474 19.11 -10.11 -8.85
N PRO A 475 18.12 -10.32 -9.71
CA PRO A 475 16.79 -10.75 -9.29
C PRO A 475 16.77 -12.22 -8.86
N GLU A 476 15.93 -12.53 -7.88
CA GLU A 476 15.69 -13.88 -7.38
C GLU A 476 14.48 -14.52 -8.07
N SER A 477 14.60 -15.79 -8.45
CA SER A 477 13.49 -16.52 -9.06
C SER A 477 12.53 -17.02 -7.99
N LEU A 478 11.23 -16.86 -8.22
CA LEU A 478 10.17 -17.31 -7.32
C LEU A 478 9.40 -18.51 -7.91
N LEU A 479 8.13 -18.29 -8.26
CA LEU A 479 7.15 -19.32 -8.58
C LEU A 479 6.74 -19.26 -10.06
N PRO A 480 6.26 -20.38 -10.66
CA PRO A 480 5.62 -20.35 -11.97
C PRO A 480 4.33 -19.52 -11.90
N GLY A 481 4.30 -18.40 -12.61
CA GLY A 481 3.20 -17.44 -12.56
C GLY A 481 3.44 -16.18 -13.37
N TYR A 482 2.42 -15.33 -13.45
CA TYR A 482 2.47 -14.00 -14.07
C TYR A 482 1.45 -13.03 -13.46
N GLN A 483 1.56 -11.75 -13.81
CA GLN A 483 0.83 -10.62 -13.24
C GLN A 483 0.90 -10.60 -11.71
N PRO A 484 2.10 -10.50 -11.12
CA PRO A 484 2.23 -10.39 -9.68
C PRO A 484 1.65 -9.06 -9.19
N GLN A 485 0.95 -9.10 -8.07
CA GLN A 485 0.51 -7.90 -7.34
C GLN A 485 0.83 -8.04 -5.86
N TRP A 486 1.61 -7.12 -5.31
CA TRP A 486 1.83 -7.05 -3.87
C TRP A 486 0.52 -6.81 -3.12
N ILE A 487 0.39 -7.44 -1.96
CA ILE A 487 -0.65 -7.10 -1.00
C ILE A 487 -0.20 -5.83 -0.23
N PRO A 488 -1.01 -4.75 -0.21
CA PRO A 488 -0.65 -3.47 0.37
C PRO A 488 -0.38 -3.42 1.87
#